data_AF-A0A817TIZ8-F1
#
_entry.id   AF-A0A817TIZ8-F1
#
_cell.length_a   1.000
_cell.length_b   1.000
_cell.length_c   1.000
_cell.angle_alpha   90.00
_cell.angle_beta   90.00
_cell.angle_gamma   90.00
#
_symmetry.space_group_name_H-M   'P 1'
#
loop_
_entity.id
_entity.type
_entity.pdbx_description
1 polymer ?
#
loop_
_entity_poly.entity_id
_entity_poly.type
_entity_poly.pdbx_seq_one_letter_code
_entity_poly.pdbx_strand_id
1 'polypeptide(L)'
;MPIEVIVAGLPRAGTSSMRDALEKLGFTKTMDMSSCIQDPLLSTAWKEIYENHLEKSWTNDNWRHMFDKQFPEYMATTIPSSDFAVEIAQAYPEAKV
;
A
#
# COMPACT_ATOMS: atom_id res chain seq x y z
N MET A 1 -1.12 12.02 0.60
CA MET A 1 -2.08 12.00 -0.51
C MET A 1 -2.89 10.73 -0.37
N PRO A 2 -4.19 10.74 -0.69
CA PRO A 2 -4.98 9.52 -0.57
C PRO A 2 -4.48 8.48 -1.58
N ILE A 3 -4.63 7.20 -1.25
CA ILE A 3 -4.40 6.11 -2.20
C ILE A 3 -5.46 6.19 -3.31
N GLU A 4 -5.03 6.13 -4.56
CA GLU A 4 -5.88 6.22 -5.75
C GLU A 4 -5.91 4.91 -6.55
N VAL A 5 -4.83 4.11 -6.50
CA VAL A 5 -4.72 2.83 -7.21
C VAL A 5 -4.15 1.75 -6.30
N ILE A 6 -4.81 0.59 -6.26
CA ILE A 6 -4.47 -0.56 -5.43
C ILE A 6 -4.13 -1.73 -6.33
N VAL A 7 -2.85 -2.05 -6.48
CA VAL A 7 -2.42 -3.22 -7.26
C VAL A 7 -2.45 -4.46 -6.37
N ALA A 8 -3.54 -5.23 -6.47
CA ALA A 8 -3.72 -6.48 -5.71
C ALA A 8 -2.89 -7.68 -6.25
N GLY A 9 -2.02 -7.44 -7.24
CA GLY A 9 -1.17 -8.48 -7.82
C GLY A 9 -0.09 -8.97 -6.86
N LEU A 10 0.04 -10.29 -6.74
CA LEU A 10 1.05 -10.95 -5.90
C LEU A 10 2.48 -10.83 -6.46
N PRO A 11 3.52 -11.12 -5.65
CA PRO A 11 4.89 -11.18 -6.11
C PRO A 11 5.06 -11.99 -7.40
N ARG A 12 5.87 -11.45 -8.31
CA ARG A 12 6.20 -12.06 -9.62
C ARG A 12 5.06 -12.05 -10.66
N ALA A 13 3.94 -11.40 -10.38
CA ALA A 13 2.85 -11.18 -11.34
C ALA A 13 2.99 -9.87 -12.16
N GLY A 14 4.21 -9.36 -12.34
CA GLY A 14 4.47 -8.12 -13.09
C GLY A 14 4.31 -6.83 -12.28
N THR A 15 4.33 -6.89 -10.95
CA THR A 15 4.14 -5.72 -10.06
C THR A 15 5.16 -4.61 -10.26
N SER A 16 6.43 -4.92 -10.54
CA SER A 16 7.44 -3.90 -10.88
C SER A 16 7.13 -3.17 -12.19
N SER A 17 6.68 -3.90 -13.21
CA SER A 17 6.24 -3.27 -14.47
C SER A 17 4.99 -2.41 -14.27
N MET A 18 4.09 -2.83 -13.36
CA MET A 18 2.92 -2.03 -12.99
C MET A 18 3.33 -0.74 -12.27
N ARG A 19 4.27 -0.80 -11.32
CA ARG A 19 4.85 0.39 -10.68
C ARG A 19 5.40 1.36 -11.72
N ASP A 20 6.24 0.87 -12.63
CA ASP A 20 6.87 1.70 -13.66
C ASP A 20 5.83 2.35 -14.59
N ALA A 21 4.74 1.64 -14.89
CA ALA A 21 3.64 2.17 -15.69
C ALA A 21 2.86 3.26 -14.93
N LEU A 22 2.56 3.05 -13.65
CA LEU A 22 1.85 4.01 -12.80
C LEU A 22 2.65 5.30 -12.61
N GLU A 23 3.96 5.19 -12.37
CA GLU A 23 4.83 6.38 -12.27
C GLU A 23 4.84 7.19 -13.57
N LYS A 24 4.87 6.53 -14.74
CA LYS A 24 4.76 7.20 -16.05
C LYS A 24 3.41 7.90 -16.26
N LEU A 25 2.34 7.38 -15.65
CA LEU A 25 1.00 7.98 -15.70
C LEU A 25 0.79 9.13 -14.71
N GLY A 26 1.77 9.42 -13.85
CA GLY A 26 1.72 10.52 -12.89
C GLY A 26 1.52 10.09 -11.44
N PHE A 27 1.40 8.79 -11.15
CA PHE A 27 1.41 8.26 -9.77
C PHE A 27 2.86 8.18 -9.26
N THR A 28 3.48 9.36 -9.14
CA THR A 28 4.93 9.58 -8.94
C THR A 28 5.55 8.88 -7.72
N LYS A 29 4.72 8.44 -6.77
CA LYS A 29 5.13 7.63 -5.63
C LYS A 29 4.24 6.39 -5.57
N THR A 30 4.72 5.31 -6.16
CA THR A 30 4.07 4.00 -6.14
C THR A 30 4.87 3.04 -5.28
N MET A 31 4.23 2.48 -4.26
CA MET A 31 4.91 1.62 -3.30
C MET A 31 5.24 0.26 -3.91
N ASP A 32 6.46 -0.23 -3.69
CA ASP A 32 6.83 -1.61 -4.02
C ASP A 32 7.77 -2.23 -2.98
N MET A 33 8.08 -3.52 -3.15
CA MET A 33 8.96 -4.24 -2.23
C MET A 33 10.38 -3.62 -2.17
N SER A 34 10.84 -2.97 -3.23
CA SER A 34 12.13 -2.30 -3.23
C SER A 34 12.14 -1.06 -2.33
N SER A 35 10.99 -0.40 -2.15
CA SER A 35 10.82 0.67 -1.16
C SER A 35 11.17 0.20 0.25
N CYS A 36 10.73 -1.00 0.64
CA CYS A 36 11.04 -1.58 1.96
C CYS A 36 12.54 -1.94 2.14
N ILE A 37 13.25 -2.25 1.05
CA ILE A 37 14.70 -2.53 1.07
C ILE A 37 15.49 -1.22 1.21
N GLN A 38 15.01 -0.15 0.59
CA GLN A 38 15.67 1.17 0.60
C GLN A 38 15.44 1.94 1.90
N ASP A 39 14.29 1.75 2.53
CA ASP A 39 13.93 2.42 3.78
C ASP A 39 13.56 1.41 4.88
N PRO A 40 14.45 1.19 5.87
CA PRO A 40 14.17 0.35 7.03
C PRO A 40 12.96 0.81 7.88
N LEU A 41 12.59 2.09 7.84
CA LEU A 41 11.42 2.60 8.57
C LEU A 41 10.12 2.08 7.97
N LEU A 42 10.05 1.93 6.63
CA LEU A 42 8.91 1.30 5.97
C LEU A 42 8.75 -0.15 6.39
N SER A 43 9.85 -0.89 6.53
CA SER A 43 9.80 -2.27 7.02
C SER A 43 9.25 -2.35 8.46
N THR A 44 9.54 -1.37 9.30
CA THR A 44 9.01 -1.28 10.67
C THR A 44 7.52 -0.94 10.67
N ALA A 45 7.09 -0.01 9.83
CA ALA A 45 5.67 0.34 9.67
C ALA A 45 4.85 -0.85 9.17
N TRP A 46 5.38 -1.61 8.21
CA TRP A 46 4.72 -2.82 7.72
C TRP A 46 4.59 -3.89 8.80
N LYS A 47 5.62 -4.09 9.62
CA LYS A 47 5.54 -5.00 10.77
C LYS A 47 4.39 -4.64 11.71
N GLU A 48 4.23 -3.36 12.06
CA GLU A 48 3.12 -2.88 12.89
C GLU A 48 1.77 -3.20 12.23
N ILE A 49 1.63 -3.00 10.92
CA ILE A 49 0.41 -3.32 10.18
C ILE A 49 0.08 -4.82 10.22
N TYR A 50 1.07 -5.70 10.00
CA TYR A 50 0.86 -7.15 10.10
C TYR A 50 0.47 -7.57 11.52
N GLU A 51 1.14 -7.06 12.55
CA GLU A 51 0.82 -7.39 13.94
C GLU A 51 -0.62 -7.01 14.30
N ASN A 52 -1.08 -5.82 13.88
CA ASN A 52 -2.45 -5.38 14.13
C ASN A 52 -3.49 -6.16 13.31
N HIS A 53 -3.18 -6.53 12.06
CA HIS A 53 -4.09 -7.36 11.24
C HIS A 53 -4.35 -8.72 11.89
N LEU A 54 -3.32 -9.34 12.45
CA LEU A 54 -3.43 -10.61 13.17
C LEU A 54 -4.33 -10.50 14.41
N GLU A 55 -4.34 -9.35 15.07
CA GLU A 55 -5.21 -9.07 16.21
C GLU A 55 -6.67 -8.73 15.81
N LYS A 56 -6.96 -8.57 14.51
CA LYS A 56 -8.29 -8.25 13.93
C LYS A 56 -8.95 -7.01 14.55
N SER A 57 -8.17 -6.03 14.97
CA SER A 57 -8.65 -4.94 15.82
C SER A 57 -9.08 -3.67 15.05
N TRP A 58 -8.76 -3.57 13.76
CA TRP A 58 -8.89 -2.31 13.01
C TRP A 58 -10.18 -2.19 12.20
N THR A 59 -10.83 -1.03 12.33
CA THR A 59 -11.92 -0.56 11.45
C THR A 59 -11.36 0.09 10.17
N ASN A 60 -12.21 0.37 9.18
CA ASN A 60 -11.80 1.07 7.95
C ASN A 60 -11.12 2.42 8.25
N ASP A 61 -11.59 3.16 9.25
CA ASP A 61 -10.99 4.43 9.66
C ASP A 61 -9.60 4.24 10.26
N ASN A 62 -9.37 3.13 10.98
CA ASN A 62 -8.03 2.79 11.47
C ASN A 62 -7.08 2.48 10.32
N TRP A 63 -7.54 1.71 9.32
CA TRP A 63 -6.75 1.42 8.12
C TRP A 63 -6.40 2.69 7.35
N ARG A 64 -7.39 3.56 7.07
CA ARG A 64 -7.15 4.84 6.40
C ARG A 64 -6.17 5.71 7.18
N HIS A 65 -6.40 5.87 8.48
CA HIS A 65 -5.52 6.68 9.33
C HIS A 65 -4.08 6.16 9.33
N MET A 66 -3.89 4.84 9.41
CA MET A 66 -2.57 4.23 9.39
C MET A 66 -1.86 4.43 8.05
N PHE A 67 -2.55 4.23 6.93
CA PHE A 67 -1.95 4.45 5.60
C PHE A 67 -1.63 5.93 5.37
N ASP A 68 -2.55 6.84 5.68
CA ASP A 68 -2.32 8.28 5.54
C ASP A 68 -1.16 8.77 6.42
N LYS A 69 -0.98 8.17 7.61
CA LYS A 69 0.10 8.51 8.55
C LYS A 69 1.44 7.92 8.15
N GLN A 70 1.49 6.63 7.82
CA GLN A 70 2.75 5.91 7.58
C GLN A 70 3.24 6.02 6.14
N PHE A 71 2.33 6.25 5.18
CA PHE A 71 2.62 6.31 3.76
C PHE A 71 2.09 7.61 3.11
N PRO A 72 2.34 8.80 3.68
CA PRO A 72 1.69 10.04 3.28
C PRO A 72 2.04 10.50 1.86
N GLU A 73 3.14 10.01 1.30
CA GLU A 73 3.63 10.38 -0.03
C GLU A 73 3.14 9.43 -1.13
N TYR A 74 2.63 8.25 -0.79
CA TYR A 74 2.27 7.22 -1.76
C TYR A 74 0.86 7.45 -2.32
N MET A 75 0.71 7.29 -3.63
CA MET A 75 -0.58 7.42 -4.35
C MET A 75 -1.10 6.08 -4.86
N ALA A 76 -0.20 5.11 -5.02
CA ALA A 76 -0.54 3.77 -5.46
C ALA A 76 0.23 2.72 -4.67
N THR A 77 -0.39 1.56 -4.51
CA THR A 77 0.12 0.46 -3.68
C THR A 77 0.38 -0.78 -4.53
N THR A 78 1.46 -1.52 -4.26
CA THR A 78 1.73 -2.84 -4.87
C THR A 78 2.01 -3.89 -3.79
N ILE A 79 3.24 -4.38 -3.63
CA ILE A 79 3.69 -5.28 -2.55
C ILE A 79 4.49 -4.45 -1.56
N PRO A 80 4.36 -4.65 -0.24
CA PRO A 80 3.61 -5.72 0.46
C PRO A 80 2.12 -5.43 0.71
N SER A 81 1.64 -4.23 0.35
CA SER A 81 0.24 -3.81 0.50
C SER A 81 -0.80 -4.71 -0.16
N SER A 82 -0.42 -5.52 -1.15
CA SER A 82 -1.29 -6.47 -1.83
C SER A 82 -1.98 -7.45 -0.88
N ASP A 83 -1.32 -7.78 0.24
CA ASP A 83 -1.85 -8.68 1.26
C ASP A 83 -3.07 -8.08 1.98
N PHE A 84 -3.25 -6.76 1.91
CA PHE A 84 -4.31 -5.99 2.56
C PHE A 84 -5.20 -5.28 1.55
N ALA A 85 -5.24 -5.74 0.29
CA ALA A 85 -5.94 -5.04 -0.78
C ALA A 85 -7.45 -4.83 -0.48
N VAL A 86 -8.08 -5.75 0.24
CA VAL A 86 -9.50 -5.65 0.64
C VAL A 86 -9.68 -4.53 1.67
N GLU A 87 -8.86 -4.53 2.71
CA GLU A 87 -8.89 -3.54 3.79
C GLU A 87 -8.58 -2.13 3.27
N ILE A 88 -7.58 -2.02 2.38
CA ILE A 88 -7.24 -0.75 1.73
C ILE A 88 -8.39 -0.29 0.83
N ALA A 89 -9.00 -1.17 0.02
CA ALA A 89 -10.13 -0.80 -0.84
C ALA A 89 -11.37 -0.37 -0.02
N GLN A 90 -11.57 -0.96 1.16
CA GLN A 90 -12.63 -0.56 2.09
C GLN A 90 -12.34 0.79 2.77
N ALA A 91 -11.06 1.09 3.04
CA ALA A 91 -10.61 2.36 3.61
C ALA A 91 -10.60 3.52 2.60
N TYR A 92 -10.37 3.21 1.32
CA TYR A 92 -10.32 4.16 0.21
C TYR A 92 -11.32 3.74 -0.89
N PRO A 93 -12.64 3.91 -0.68
CA PRO A 93 -13.67 3.48 -1.63
C PRO A 93 -13.59 4.21 -2.99
N GLU A 94 -12.92 5.36 -3.05
CA GLU A 94 -12.62 6.10 -4.26
C GLU A 94 -11.47 5.51 -5.10
N ALA A 95 -10.63 4.66 -4.50
CA ALA A 95 -9.49 4.05 -5.18
C ALA A 95 -9.93 2.96 -6.16
N LYS A 96 -9.19 2.82 -7.26
CA LYS A 96 -9.37 1.72 -8.20
C LYS A 96 -8.49 0.54 -7.82
N VAL A 97 -9.01 -0.68 -8.01
CA VAL A 97 -8.28 -1.94 -7.84
C VAL A 97 -7.97 -2.54 -9.21
#